data_AF-A0A7H9EKU7-F1
#
_entry.id   AF-A0A7H9EKU7-F1
#
_cell.length_a   1.000
_cell.length_b   1.000
_cell.length_c   1.000
_cell.angle_alpha   90.00
_cell.angle_beta   90.00
_cell.angle_gamma   90.00
#
_symmetry.space_group_name_H-M   'P 1'
#
loop_
_entity.id
_entity.type
_entity.pdbx_description
1 polymer ?
#
loop_
_entity_poly.entity_id
_entity_poly.type
_entity_poly.pdbx_seq_one_letter_code
_entity_poly.pdbx_strand_id
1 'polypeptide(L)' 'MVSCNLVREGRTIASDVSFPQVPSKGDVIANADPKKEHYLVLRVEYVIGFENVNLHVKEFPNQLACVNNVDGFR' A
#
# COMPACT_ATOMS: atom_id res chain seq x y z
N MET A 1 -12.92 7.05 7.23
CA MET A 1 -11.91 7.00 6.15
C MET A 1 -10.65 7.66 6.65
N VAL A 2 -9.48 7.10 6.36
CA VAL A 2 -8.16 7.60 6.78
C VAL A 2 -7.32 7.87 5.53
N SER A 3 -6.74 9.06 5.45
CA SER A 3 -5.85 9.45 4.37
C SER A 3 -4.44 8.92 4.62
N CYS A 4 -3.88 8.25 3.62
CA CYS A 4 -2.55 7.67 3.67
C CYS A 4 -1.74 8.08 2.44
N ASN A 5 -0.42 8.13 2.60
CA ASN A 5 0.53 8.27 1.50
C ASN A 5 1.15 6.91 1.20
N LEU A 6 1.24 6.54 -0.07
CA LEU A 6 2.02 5.37 -0.50
C LEU A 6 3.45 5.80 -0.77
N VAL A 7 4.39 5.20 -0.06
CA VAL A 7 5.82 5.48 -0.15
C VAL A 7 6.55 4.27 -0.70
N ARG A 8 7.29 4.45 -1.79
CA ARG A 8 8.12 3.42 -2.42
C ARG A 8 9.56 3.91 -2.45
N GLU A 9 10.47 3.15 -1.86
CA GLU A 9 11.92 3.48 -1.83
C GLU A 9 12.21 4.92 -1.36
N GLY A 10 11.48 5.38 -0.33
CA GLY A 10 11.62 6.72 0.24
C GLY A 10 10.97 7.84 -0.58
N ARG A 11 10.25 7.54 -1.66
CA ARG A 11 9.50 8.51 -2.47
C ARG A 11 8.00 8.27 -2.36
N THR A 12 7.25 9.33 -2.11
CA THR A 12 5.78 9.26 -2.16
C THR A 12 5.34 9.09 -3.62
N ILE A 13 4.68 7.97 -3.92
CA ILE A 13 4.15 7.64 -5.24
C ILE A 13 2.66 7.98 -5.38
N ALA A 14 1.94 8.03 -4.26
CA ALA A 14 0.56 8.50 -4.19
C ALA A 14 0.31 9.17 -2.84
N SER A 15 -0.44 10.26 -2.83
CA SER A 15 -0.83 10.99 -1.63
C SER A 15 -2.34 10.98 -1.47
N ASP A 16 -2.81 11.18 -0.24
CA ASP A 16 -4.24 11.30 0.08
C ASP A 16 -5.09 10.09 -0.37
N VAL A 17 -4.49 8.90 -0.37
CA VAL A 17 -5.19 7.67 -0.66
C VAL A 17 -6.09 7.32 0.52
N SER A 18 -7.39 7.30 0.27
CA SER A 18 -8.40 7.08 1.31
C SER A 18 -8.64 5.59 1.52
N PHE A 19 -8.47 5.14 2.77
CA PHE A 19 -8.78 3.79 3.20
C PHE A 19 -9.89 3.79 4.26
N PRO A 20 -10.68 2.71 4.40
CA PRO A 20 -11.68 2.61 5.47
C PRO A 20 -11.03 2.64 6.86
N GLN A 21 -9.84 2.05 6.98
CA GLN A 21 -8.99 2.01 8.16
C GLN A 21 -7.52 2.03 7.72
N VAL A 22 -6.59 2.36 8.62
CA VAL A 22 -5.15 2.30 8.31
C VAL A 22 -4.76 0.85 8.03
N PRO A 23 -4.19 0.53 6.85
CA PRO A 23 -3.66 -0.79 6.55
C PRO A 23 -2.55 -1.20 7.51
N SER A 24 -2.48 -2.49 7.82
CA SER A 24 -1.43 -3.08 8.65
C SER A 24 -0.25 -3.57 7.81
N LYS A 25 0.90 -3.77 8.45
CA LYS A 25 2.03 -4.45 7.83
C LYS A 25 1.60 -5.87 7.41
N GLY A 26 1.91 -6.24 6.17
CA GLY A 26 1.53 -7.52 5.58
C GLY A 26 0.24 -7.46 4.77
N ASP A 27 -0.57 -6.40 4.93
CA ASP A 27 -1.77 -6.23 4.10
C ASP A 27 -1.39 -5.94 2.65
N VAL A 28 -2.24 -6.43 1.74
CA VAL A 28 -2.15 -6.12 0.31
C VAL A 28 -3.24 -5.12 -0.06
N ILE A 29 -2.81 -3.97 -0.58
CA ILE A 29 -3.69 -3.00 -1.22
C ILE A 29 -3.90 -3.46 -2.65
N ALA A 30 -5.07 -4.06 -2.90
CA ALA A 30 -5.46 -4.57 -4.20
C ALA A 30 -6.17 -3.52 -5.05
N ASN A 31 -5.98 -3.60 -6.36
CA ASN A 31 -6.71 -2.79 -7.32
C ASN A 31 -7.89 -3.58 -7.88
N ALA A 32 -8.97 -2.90 -8.26
CA ALA A 32 -10.13 -3.57 -8.87
C ALA A 32 -9.78 -4.16 -10.25
N ASP A 33 -8.82 -3.56 -10.95
CA ASP A 33 -8.29 -4.10 -12.21
C ASP A 33 -7.08 -5.01 -11.92
N PRO A 34 -7.17 -6.32 -12.25
CA PRO A 34 -6.10 -7.28 -11.98
C PRO A 34 -4.82 -7.01 -12.78
N LYS A 35 -4.90 -6.20 -13.84
CA LYS A 35 -3.73 -5.82 -14.67
C LYS A 35 -2.99 -4.60 -14.13
N LYS A 36 -3.55 -3.91 -13.14
CA LYS A 36 -2.93 -2.74 -12.51
C LYS A 36 -2.07 -3.13 -11.33
N GLU A 37 -1.27 -2.16 -10.92
CA GLU A 37 -0.39 -2.29 -9.78
C GLU A 37 -1.11 -2.62 -8.46
N HIS A 38 -0.48 -3.49 -7.68
CA HIS A 38 -0.89 -3.92 -6.35
C HIS A 38 0.25 -3.62 -5.37
N TYR A 39 -0.06 -3.40 -4.09
CA TYR A 39 0.94 -2.96 -3.13
C TYR A 39 0.91 -3.79 -1.85
N LEU A 40 2.05 -4.38 -1.46
CA LEU A 40 2.23 -5.00 -0.15
C LEU A 40 2.74 -3.96 0.85
N VAL A 41 2.06 -3.80 1.97
CA VAL A 41 2.46 -2.90 3.05
C VAL A 41 3.62 -3.52 3.83
N LEU A 42 4.79 -2.89 3.76
CA LEU A 42 6.01 -3.32 4.45
C LEU A 42 6.13 -2.69 5.84
N ARG A 43 5.68 -1.43 5.97
CA ARG A 43 5.75 -0.65 7.21
C ARG A 43 4.70 0.46 7.21
N VAL A 44 4.11 0.69 8.38
CA VAL A 44 3.25 1.83 8.67
C VAL A 44 4.06 2.83 9.50
N GLU A 45 4.05 4.10 9.10
CA GLU A 45 4.80 5.17 9.74
C GLU A 45 3.89 6.36 10.03
N TYR A 46 3.88 6.77 11.30
CA TYR A 46 3.20 7.97 11.78
C TYR A 46 4.22 9.07 11.98
N VAL A 47 4.01 10.22 11.34
CA VAL A 47 4.90 11.37 11.48
C VAL A 47 4.19 12.45 12.28
N ILE A 48 4.77 12.84 13.42
CA ILE A 48 4.21 13.88 14.29
C ILE A 48 4.11 15.19 13.49
N GLY A 49 2.94 15.83 13.54
CA GLY A 49 2.67 17.07 12.82
C GLY A 49 2.18 16.88 11.38
N PHE A 50 2.02 15.64 10.91
CA PHE A 50 1.41 15.32 9.62
C PHE A 50 0.11 14.55 9.84
N GLU A 51 -0.91 14.90 9.06
CA GLU A 51 -2.25 14.27 9.17
C GLU A 51 -2.30 12.90 8.46
N ASN A 52 -1.50 12.71 7.42
CA ASN A 52 -1.48 11.47 6.63
C ASN A 52 -0.52 10.43 7.22
N VAL A 53 -0.94 9.17 7.20
CA VAL A 53 -0.10 8.03 7.57
C VAL A 53 0.73 7.59 6.36
N ASN A 54 2.03 7.39 6.53
CA ASN A 54 2.90 6.88 5.48
C ASN A 54 2.88 5.34 5.46
N LEU A 55 2.44 4.77 4.36
CA LEU A 55 2.50 3.34 4.09
C LEU A 55 3.68 3.08 3.16
N HIS A 56 4.74 2.49 3.72
CA HIS A 56 5.88 2.04 2.94
C HIS A 56 5.51 0.73 2.26
N VAL A 57 5.53 0.71 0.94
CA VAL A 57 4.98 -0.40 0.14
C VAL A 57 5.99 -1.00 -0.83
N LYS A 58 5.79 -2.28 -1.14
CA LYS A 58 6.36 -2.96 -2.30
C LYS A 58 5.29 -3.05 -3.38
N GLU A 59 5.60 -2.53 -4.56
CA GLU A 59 4.70 -2.57 -5.71
C GLU A 59 4.87 -3.87 -6.51
N PHE A 60 3.76 -4.37 -7.01
CA PHE A 60 3.68 -5.46 -7.99
C PHE A 60 2.95 -4.97 -9.23
N PRO A 61 3.43 -5.29 -10.45
CA PRO A 61 2.86 -4.75 -11.69
C PRO A 61 1.43 -5.24 -11.99
N ASN A 62 1.00 -6.35 -11.39
CA ASN A 62 -0.32 -6.94 -11.58
C ASN A 62 -0.63 -7.92 -10.44
N GLN A 63 -1.88 -8.39 -10.38
CA GLN A 63 -2.32 -9.36 -9.39
C GLN A 63 -1.50 -10.66 -9.45
N LEU A 64 -1.18 -11.17 -10.64
CA LEU A 64 -0.42 -12.41 -10.81
C LEU A 64 0.97 -12.33 -10.16
N ALA A 65 1.69 -11.23 -10.39
CA ALA A 65 2.98 -10.99 -9.76
C ALA A 65 2.87 -10.91 -8.23
N CYS A 66 1.79 -10.31 -7.72
CA CYS A 66 1.53 -10.23 -6.29
C CYS A 66 1.26 -11.62 -5.68
N VAL A 67 0.37 -12.43 -6.30
CA VAL A 67 0.04 -13.80 -5.85
C VAL A 67 1.28 -14.69 -5.80
N ASN A 68 2.17 -14.57 -6.79
CA ASN A 68 3.40 -15.37 -6.85
C ASN A 68 4.45 -14.97 -5.78
N ASN A 69 4.28 -13.82 -5.12
CA ASN A 69 5.26 -13.27 -4.18
C ASN A 69 4.71 -13.04 -2.76
N VAL A 70 3.40 -13.17 -2.57
CA VAL A 70 2.73 -12.91 -1.29
C VAL A 70 1.86 -14.10 -0.94
N ASP A 71 2.30 -14.86 0.06
CA ASP A 71 1.55 -16.02 0.54
C ASP A 71 0.17 -15.61 1.07
N GLY A 72 -0.85 -16.37 0.70
CA GLY A 72 -2.23 -16.13 1.14
C GLY A 72 -2.97 -15.01 0.39
N PHE A 73 -2.35 -14.37 -0.59
CA PHE A 73 -3.02 -13.47 -1.53
C PHE A 73 -3.58 -14.24 -2.74
N ARG A 74 -4.82 -13.94 -3.14
CA ARG A 74 -5.56 -14.61 -4.22
C ARG A 74 -5.71 -13.72 -5.45
#